data_AF-A0A0F3NPX3-F1
#
_entry.id   AF-A0A0F3NPX3-F1
#
_cell.length_a   1.000
_cell.length_b   1.000
_cell.length_c   1.000
_cell.angle_alpha   90.00
_cell.angle_beta   90.00
_cell.angle_gamma   90.00
#
_symmetry.space_group_name_H-M   'P 1'
#
loop_
_entity.id
_entity.type
_entity.pdbx_description
1 polymer ?
#
loop_
_entity_poly.entity_id
_entity_poly.type
_entity_poly.pdbx_seq_one_letter_code
_entity_poly.pdbx_strand_id
1 'polypeptide(L)'
;RNYAIRATNANLEIVKSTVQQLNEKNQKGIDAAQAVMQKIDRSFITFICQTSDDGKLFGSITAKEIIKKLQISSDIKAYIDIKPIKTAGIHEVEVSLHAEVHCKVFVNVARSNTEAQEYLKKFNTSLHDTNNNVLVEKNSSIS
;
A
#
# COMPACT_ATOMS: atom_id res chain seq x y z
N ARG A 1 18.32 22.55 -29.65
CA ARG A 1 17.58 21.32 -30.05
C ARG A 1 18.59 20.33 -30.64
N ASN A 2 19.20 19.46 -29.82
CA ASN A 2 20.16 18.43 -30.24
C ASN A 2 19.65 17.08 -29.71
N TYR A 3 18.76 16.43 -30.46
CA TYR A 3 18.04 15.22 -30.03
C TYR A 3 18.54 13.94 -30.71
N ALA A 4 19.61 14.00 -31.51
CA ALA A 4 20.09 12.87 -32.27
C ALA A 4 21.61 12.69 -32.12
N ILE A 5 22.00 11.53 -31.60
CA ILE A 5 23.38 11.09 -31.54
C ILE A 5 23.67 10.34 -32.84
N ARG A 6 24.77 10.67 -33.54
CA ARG A 6 25.15 9.96 -34.78
C ARG A 6 25.46 8.50 -34.44
N ALA A 7 24.93 7.56 -35.23
CA ALA A 7 25.14 6.13 -35.06
C ALA A 7 26.58 5.72 -35.46
N THR A 8 27.56 6.12 -34.66
CA THR A 8 28.96 5.69 -34.75
C THR A 8 29.17 4.54 -33.76
N ASN A 9 30.08 3.61 -34.04
CA ASN A 9 30.34 2.46 -33.16
C ASN A 9 30.64 2.88 -31.70
N ALA A 10 31.47 3.91 -31.51
CA ALA A 10 31.75 4.50 -30.19
C ALA A 10 30.49 5.04 -29.48
N ASN A 11 29.54 5.63 -30.22
CA ASN A 11 28.28 6.13 -29.64
C ASN A 11 27.33 4.99 -29.27
N LEU A 12 27.34 3.88 -30.03
CA LEU A 12 26.59 2.67 -29.69
C LEU A 12 27.10 2.06 -28.39
N GLU A 13 28.41 2.03 -28.16
CA GLU A 13 29.01 1.53 -26.91
C GLU A 13 28.62 2.41 -25.70
N ILE A 14 28.63 3.74 -25.85
CA ILE A 14 28.19 4.67 -24.81
C ILE A 14 26.71 4.46 -24.47
N VAL A 15 25.84 4.31 -25.48
CA VAL A 15 24.42 4.03 -25.28
C VAL A 15 24.22 2.69 -24.57
N LYS A 16 24.93 1.63 -24.97
CA LYS A 16 24.85 0.31 -24.31
C LYS A 16 25.26 0.39 -22.84
N SER A 17 26.38 1.04 -22.53
CA SER A 17 26.84 1.22 -21.15
C SER A 17 25.86 2.04 -20.31
N THR A 18 25.29 3.10 -20.88
CA THR A 18 24.27 3.92 -20.21
C THR A 18 23.01 3.13 -19.92
N VAL A 19 22.53 2.34 -20.89
CA VAL A 19 21.35 1.47 -20.73
C VAL A 19 21.59 0.39 -19.68
N GLN A 20 22.78 -0.23 -19.67
CA GLN A 20 23.14 -1.21 -18.64
C GLN A 20 23.12 -0.59 -17.24
N GLN A 21 23.77 0.57 -17.05
CA GLN A 21 23.77 1.26 -15.75
C GLN A 21 22.37 1.67 -15.29
N LEU A 22 21.51 2.10 -16.22
CA LEU A 22 20.10 2.42 -15.94
C LEU A 22 19.33 1.18 -15.49
N ASN A 23 19.51 0.06 -16.18
CA ASN A 23 18.85 -1.20 -15.83
C ASN A 23 19.33 -1.72 -14.48
N GLU A 24 20.63 -1.66 -14.18
CA GLU A 24 21.17 -2.05 -12.88
C GLU A 24 20.61 -1.19 -11.74
N LYS A 25 20.47 0.12 -11.95
CA LYS A 25 19.85 1.02 -10.97
C LYS A 25 18.36 0.73 -10.78
N ASN A 26 17.63 0.50 -11.88
CA ASN A 26 16.21 0.12 -11.81
C ASN A 26 16.04 -1.20 -11.05
N GLN A 27 16.84 -2.23 -11.36
CA GLN A 27 16.76 -3.52 -10.69
C GLN A 27 17.01 -3.41 -9.19
N LYS A 28 18.02 -2.62 -8.78
CA LYS A 28 18.30 -2.35 -7.35
C LYS A 28 17.14 -1.62 -6.67
N GLY A 29 16.51 -0.66 -7.37
CA GLY A 29 15.34 0.05 -6.87
C GLY A 29 14.12 -0.86 -6.67
N ILE A 30 13.88 -1.77 -7.62
CA ILE A 30 12.81 -2.76 -7.54
C ILE A 30 13.06 -3.73 -6.38
N ASP A 31 14.28 -4.26 -6.24
CA ASP A 31 14.63 -5.21 -5.17
C ASP A 31 14.46 -4.59 -3.77
N ALA A 32 14.95 -3.36 -3.58
CA ALA A 32 14.76 -2.62 -2.34
C ALA A 32 13.27 -2.34 -2.05
N ALA A 33 12.49 -1.97 -3.07
CA ALA A 33 11.06 -1.76 -2.94
C ALA A 33 10.33 -3.07 -2.60
N GLN A 34 10.70 -4.20 -3.19
CA GLN A 34 10.10 -5.50 -2.92
C GLN A 34 10.40 -5.96 -1.48
N ALA A 35 11.62 -5.74 -0.98
CA ALA A 35 11.98 -6.04 0.40
C ALA A 35 11.15 -5.22 1.41
N VAL A 36 10.83 -3.96 1.09
CA VAL A 36 9.92 -3.16 1.92
C VAL A 36 8.48 -3.62 1.76
N MET A 37 8.03 -3.88 0.52
CA MET A 37 6.69 -4.39 0.21
C MET A 37 6.38 -5.62 1.08
N GLN A 38 7.27 -6.59 1.16
CA GLN A 38 7.07 -7.80 1.98
C GLN A 38 6.87 -7.53 3.47
N LYS A 39 7.44 -6.44 4.00
CA LYS A 39 7.27 -6.06 5.42
C LYS A 39 5.96 -5.34 5.67
N ILE A 40 5.43 -4.65 4.67
CA ILE A 40 4.30 -3.74 4.81
C ILE A 40 3.01 -4.29 4.22
N ASP A 41 3.10 -5.29 3.34
CA ASP A 41 1.95 -5.92 2.69
C ASP A 41 0.98 -6.45 3.74
N ARG A 42 -0.30 -6.07 3.61
CA ARG A 42 -1.39 -6.44 4.54
C ARG A 42 -1.17 -6.01 5.99
N SER A 43 -0.29 -5.05 6.24
CA SER A 43 -0.14 -4.48 7.57
C SER A 43 -1.40 -3.69 7.97
N PHE A 44 -1.85 -3.89 9.20
CA PHE A 44 -2.92 -3.11 9.82
C PHE A 44 -2.31 -2.01 10.67
N ILE A 45 -2.44 -0.77 10.24
CA ILE A 45 -1.94 0.39 10.97
C ILE A 45 -3.11 1.00 11.75
N THR A 46 -3.00 1.03 13.07
CA THR A 46 -3.99 1.68 13.93
C THR A 46 -3.55 3.11 14.26
N PHE A 47 -4.43 4.08 13.98
CA PHE A 47 -4.31 5.47 14.40
C PHE A 47 -5.35 5.76 15.48
N ILE A 48 -4.87 6.25 16.62
CA ILE A 48 -5.71 6.70 17.72
C ILE A 48 -5.85 8.21 17.60
N CYS A 49 -7.06 8.69 17.31
CA CYS A 49 -7.35 10.11 17.12
C CYS A 49 -8.69 10.48 17.76
N GLN A 50 -8.82 11.72 18.21
CA GLN A 50 -10.11 12.20 18.72
C GLN A 50 -11.09 12.39 17.56
N THR A 51 -12.29 11.85 17.73
CA THR A 51 -13.40 11.93 16.79
C THR A 51 -14.57 12.67 17.44
N SER A 52 -15.33 13.40 16.63
CA SER A 52 -16.62 13.97 17.01
C SER A 52 -17.67 12.85 17.17
N ASP A 53 -18.80 13.18 17.79
CA ASP A 53 -19.92 12.26 18.01
C ASP A 53 -20.48 11.68 16.69
N ASP A 54 -20.42 12.45 15.61
CA ASP A 54 -20.79 12.07 14.23
C ASP A 54 -19.74 11.17 13.53
N GLY A 55 -18.69 10.71 14.22
CA GLY A 55 -17.65 9.83 13.65
C GLY A 55 -16.64 10.53 12.72
N LYS A 56 -16.71 11.86 12.60
CA LYS A 56 -15.71 12.69 11.91
C LYS A 56 -14.48 12.90 12.79
N LEU A 57 -13.30 12.90 12.20
CA LEU A 57 -12.05 13.22 12.89
C LEU A 57 -11.93 14.74 13.06
N PHE A 58 -11.41 15.17 14.22
CA PHE A 58 -11.02 16.57 14.44
C PHE A 58 -9.76 16.96 13.65
N GLY A 59 -9.05 15.99 13.08
CA GLY A 59 -7.90 16.18 12.20
C GLY A 59 -8.04 15.48 10.85
N SER A 60 -6.93 15.35 10.13
CA SER A 60 -6.87 14.62 8.87
C SER A 60 -5.64 13.72 8.83
N ILE A 61 -5.86 12.42 8.59
CA ILE A 61 -4.76 11.51 8.31
C ILE A 61 -4.40 11.67 6.83
N THR A 62 -3.18 12.12 6.59
CA THR A 62 -2.62 12.32 5.24
C THR A 62 -1.67 11.18 4.88
N ALA A 63 -1.40 11.01 3.58
CA ALA A 63 -0.42 10.07 3.06
C ALA A 63 0.93 10.10 3.82
N LYS A 64 1.42 11.29 4.16
CA LYS A 64 2.69 11.47 4.89
C LYS A 64 2.70 10.81 6.28
N GLU A 65 1.59 10.89 7.02
CA GLU A 65 1.45 10.27 8.34
C GLU A 65 1.46 8.73 8.23
N ILE A 66 0.80 8.19 7.20
CA ILE A 66 0.75 6.76 6.92
C ILE A 66 2.16 6.24 6.58
N ILE A 67 2.88 6.93 5.69
CA ILE A 67 4.26 6.60 5.31
C ILE A 67 5.18 6.62 6.54
N LYS A 68 5.07 7.64 7.38
CA LYS A 68 5.86 7.78 8.61
C LYS A 68 5.60 6.63 9.57
N LYS A 69 4.33 6.24 9.74
CA LYS A 69 3.95 5.15 10.64
C LYS A 69 4.40 3.78 10.13
N LEU A 70 4.46 3.61 8.82
CA LEU A 70 4.95 2.41 8.14
C LEU A 70 6.48 2.28 8.13
N GLN A 71 7.21 3.29 8.64
CA GLN A 71 8.67 3.31 8.76
C GLN A 71 9.39 3.00 7.43
N ILE A 72 8.80 3.42 6.31
CA ILE A 72 9.43 3.26 5.00
C ILE A 72 10.77 4.01 5.03
N SER A 73 11.86 3.32 4.65
CA SER A 73 13.20 3.90 4.60
C SER A 73 13.20 5.14 3.71
N SER A 74 13.88 6.21 4.14
CA SER A 74 13.91 7.50 3.42
C SER A 74 14.44 7.42 1.99
N ASP A 75 15.13 6.34 1.63
CA ASP A 75 15.66 6.09 0.29
C ASP A 75 14.55 5.71 -0.72
N ILE A 76 13.42 5.15 -0.25
CA ILE A 76 12.31 4.73 -1.10
C ILE A 76 11.25 5.83 -1.11
N LYS A 77 11.03 6.39 -2.30
CA LYS A 77 9.95 7.36 -2.53
C LYS A 77 8.61 6.66 -2.62
N ALA A 78 7.97 6.43 -1.48
CA ALA A 78 6.60 5.94 -1.43
C ALA A 78 5.61 7.04 -1.80
N TYR A 79 4.67 6.70 -2.69
CA TYR A 79 3.52 7.51 -3.03
C TYR A 79 2.23 6.81 -2.58
N ILE A 80 1.28 7.58 -2.07
CA ILE A 80 -0.03 7.08 -1.69
C ILE A 80 -1.07 7.97 -2.37
N ASP A 81 -1.88 7.38 -3.23
CA ASP A 81 -3.01 8.07 -3.85
C ASP A 81 -4.23 7.95 -2.93
N ILE A 82 -4.38 8.91 -2.01
CA ILE A 82 -5.51 8.93 -1.08
C ILE A 82 -5.95 10.36 -0.78
N LYS A 83 -7.26 10.57 -0.75
CA LYS A 83 -7.86 11.78 -0.18
C LYS A 83 -7.69 11.75 1.34
N PRO A 84 -7.37 12.87 2.00
CA PRO A 84 -7.17 12.89 3.45
C PRO A 84 -8.34 12.23 4.20
N ILE A 85 -8.04 11.25 5.05
CA ILE A 85 -9.04 10.49 5.79
C ILE A 85 -9.55 11.38 6.94
N LYS A 86 -10.87 11.58 6.98
CA LYS A 86 -11.56 12.42 7.97
C LYS A 86 -12.63 11.67 8.75
N THR A 87 -12.74 10.35 8.57
CA THR A 87 -13.76 9.51 9.22
C THR A 87 -13.12 8.35 9.95
N ALA A 88 -13.70 7.99 11.10
CA ALA A 88 -13.29 6.82 11.85
C ALA A 88 -13.71 5.54 11.11
N GLY A 89 -12.92 4.48 11.24
CA GLY A 89 -13.15 3.20 10.57
C GLY A 89 -11.91 2.65 9.88
N ILE A 90 -12.11 1.54 9.16
CA ILE A 90 -11.07 0.85 8.40
C ILE A 90 -11.12 1.34 6.95
N HIS A 91 -9.99 1.82 6.47
CA HIS A 91 -9.80 2.28 5.10
C HIS A 91 -8.72 1.44 4.43
N GLU A 92 -9.01 0.91 3.25
CA GLU A 92 -7.99 0.27 2.39
C GLU A 92 -7.25 1.36 1.63
N VAL A 93 -5.91 1.31 1.68
CA VAL A 93 -5.03 2.31 1.07
C VAL A 93 -4.00 1.62 0.21
N GLU A 94 -3.88 2.05 -1.05
CA GLU A 94 -2.84 1.56 -1.95
C GLU A 94 -1.59 2.44 -1.85
N VAL A 95 -0.46 1.80 -1.61
CA VAL A 95 0.85 2.43 -1.51
C VAL A 95 1.70 1.96 -2.69
N SER A 96 2.17 2.91 -3.48
CA SER A 96 3.09 2.68 -4.60
C SER A 96 4.51 2.98 -4.13
N LEU A 97 5.37 1.96 -4.07
CA LEU A 97 6.77 2.11 -3.66
C LEU A 97 7.69 2.37 -4.85
N HIS A 98 7.39 1.75 -5.99
CA HIS A 98 8.10 1.88 -7.25
C HIS A 98 7.11 1.77 -8.41
N ALA A 99 7.52 2.13 -9.63
CA ALA A 99 6.68 2.10 -10.83
C ALA A 99 6.07 0.70 -11.14
N GLU A 100 6.62 -0.35 -10.56
CA GLU A 100 6.19 -1.74 -10.74
C GLU A 100 5.78 -2.42 -9.42
N VAL A 101 5.88 -1.73 -8.27
CA VAL A 101 5.68 -2.32 -6.94
C VAL A 101 4.61 -1.54 -6.18
N HIS A 102 3.46 -2.18 -6.01
CA HIS A 102 2.30 -1.67 -5.30
C HIS A 102 1.90 -2.62 -4.16
N CYS A 103 1.46 -2.07 -3.04
CA CYS A 103 0.95 -2.86 -1.92
C CYS A 103 -0.30 -2.23 -1.31
N LYS A 104 -1.11 -3.07 -0.69
CA LYS A 104 -2.32 -2.65 0.02
C LYS A 104 -2.08 -2.67 1.52
N VAL A 105 -2.45 -1.57 2.17
CA VAL A 105 -2.32 -1.38 3.62
C VAL A 105 -3.69 -1.01 4.19
N PHE A 106 -4.05 -1.59 5.33
CA PHE A 106 -5.30 -1.28 6.01
C PHE A 106 -5.04 -0.26 7.12
N VAL A 107 -5.71 0.89 7.02
CA VAL A 107 -5.60 1.97 8.01
C VAL A 107 -6.85 1.94 8.88
N ASN A 108 -6.68 1.52 10.13
CA ASN A 108 -7.73 1.51 11.14
C ASN A 108 -7.67 2.80 11.96
N VAL A 109 -8.74 3.58 11.93
CA VAL A 109 -8.83 4.85 12.65
C VAL A 109 -9.87 4.72 13.76
N ALA A 110 -9.44 4.85 15.01
CA ALA A 110 -10.29 4.67 16.18
C ALA A 110 -10.03 5.74 17.26
N ARG A 111 -11.01 5.94 18.14
CA ARG A 111 -10.89 6.88 19.27
C ARG A 111 -10.13 6.27 20.46
N SER A 112 -10.22 4.95 20.63
CA SER A 112 -9.56 4.21 21.71
C SER A 112 -9.00 2.88 21.20
N ASN A 113 -8.00 2.33 21.92
CA ASN A 113 -7.41 1.03 21.56
C ASN A 113 -8.45 -0.11 21.62
N THR A 114 -9.42 -0.03 22.53
CA THR A 114 -10.54 -1.00 22.62
C THR A 114 -11.41 -0.99 21.36
N GLU A 115 -11.80 0.19 20.88
CA GLU A 115 -12.60 0.35 19.66
C GLU A 115 -11.82 -0.10 18.41
N ALA A 116 -10.51 0.14 18.38
CA ALA A 116 -9.66 -0.35 17.31
C ALA A 116 -9.71 -1.88 17.18
N GLN A 117 -9.70 -2.60 18.31
CA GLN A 117 -9.82 -4.05 18.35
C GLN A 117 -11.21 -4.52 17.88
N GLU A 118 -12.26 -3.78 18.21
CA GLU A 118 -13.61 -4.11 17.74
C GLU A 118 -13.77 -3.95 16.23
N TYR A 119 -13.21 -2.89 15.64
CA TYR A 119 -13.21 -2.73 14.19
C TYR A 119 -12.44 -3.85 13.50
N LEU A 120 -11.29 -4.24 14.04
CA LEU A 120 -10.50 -5.36 13.51
C LEU A 120 -11.26 -6.69 13.62
N LYS A 121 -11.94 -6.94 14.74
CA LYS A 121 -12.80 -8.13 14.90
C LYS A 121 -13.94 -8.14 13.89
N LYS A 122 -14.67 -7.03 13.73
CA LYS A 122 -15.74 -6.92 12.73
C LYS A 122 -15.24 -7.17 11.31
N PHE A 123 -14.07 -6.64 10.96
CA PHE A 123 -13.45 -6.84 9.66
C PHE A 123 -13.05 -8.30 9.40
N ASN A 124 -12.55 -9.00 10.41
CA ASN A 124 -12.18 -10.42 10.27
C ASN A 124 -13.40 -11.35 10.28
N THR A 125 -14.44 -11.04 11.05
CA THR A 125 -15.67 -11.84 11.10
C THR A 125 -16.43 -11.80 9.76
N SER A 126 -16.47 -10.66 9.08
CA SER A 126 -17.13 -10.56 7.76
C SER A 126 -16.44 -11.40 6.67
N LEU A 127 -15.14 -11.68 6.79
CA LEU A 127 -14.42 -12.57 5.87
C LEU A 127 -14.71 -14.06 6.10
N HIS A 128 -15.19 -14.43 7.30
CA HIS A 128 -15.47 -15.84 7.65
C HIS A 128 -16.86 -16.30 7.20
N ASP A 129 -17.85 -15.41 7.13
CA ASP A 129 -19.22 -15.75 6.71
C ASP A 129 -19.31 -16.15 5.22
N THR A 130 -18.45 -15.58 4.36
CA THR A 130 -18.46 -15.89 2.92
C THR A 130 -17.98 -17.32 2.61
N ASN A 131 -17.14 -17.93 3.46
CA ASN A 131 -16.63 -19.29 3.22
C ASN A 131 -17.58 -20.39 3.71
N ASN A 132 -18.47 -20.10 4.66
CA ASN A 132 -19.40 -21.10 5.18
C ASN A 132 -20.72 -21.19 4.39
N ASN A 133 -21.06 -20.16 3.60
CA ASN A 133 -22.30 -20.18 2.81
C ASN A 133 -22.14 -20.83 1.41
N VAL A 134 -20.92 -21.05 0.92
CA VAL A 134 -20.68 -21.71 -0.38
C VAL A 134 -20.76 -23.26 -0.27
N LEU A 135 -20.61 -23.83 0.92
CA LEU A 135 -20.65 -25.28 1.15
C LEU A 135 -22.06 -25.83 1.44
N VAL A 136 -23.03 -24.97 1.78
CA VAL A 136 -24.39 -25.38 2.14
C VAL A 136 -25.33 -25.52 0.94
N GLU A 137 -25.06 -24.86 -0.19
CA GLU A 137 -25.95 -24.95 -1.37
C GLU A 137 -25.78 -26.21 -2.23
N LYS A 138 -24.74 -27.03 -1.99
CA LYS A 138 -24.48 -28.24 -2.81
C LYS A 138 -24.99 -29.57 -2.25
N ASN A 139 -25.53 -29.61 -1.02
CA ASN A 139 -25.97 -30.86 -0.38
C ASN A 139 -27.47 -30.92 -0.03
N SER A 140 -28.32 -30.15 -0.73
CA SER A 140 -29.79 -30.23 -0.59
C SER A 140 -30.50 -30.70 -1.88
N SER A 141 -29.80 -31.42 -2.77
CA SER A 141 -30.41 -32.04 -3.95
C SER A 141 -29.95 -33.48 -4.15
N ILE A 142 -30.14 -34.29 -3.12
CA ILE A 142 -30.27 -35.75 -3.27
C ILE A 142 -31.41 -36.17 -2.34
N SER A 143 -32.63 -36.08 -2.86
CA SER A 143 -33.78 -36.87 -2.44
C SER A 143 -34.14 -37.79 -3.58
#